data_AF-A0A2E2HI27-F1
#
_entry.id   AF-A0A2E2HI27-F1
#
_cell.length_a   1.000
_cell.length_b   1.000
_cell.length_c   1.000
_cell.angle_alpha   90.00
_cell.angle_beta   90.00
_cell.angle_gamma   90.00
#
_symmetry.space_group_name_H-M   'P 1'
#
loop_
_entity.id
_entity.type
_entity.pdbx_description
1 polymer ?
#
loop_
_entity_poly.entity_id
_entity_poly.type
_entity_poly.pdbx_seq_one_letter_code
_entity_poly.pdbx_strand_id
1 'polypeptide(L)'
;MQNLISVFNSHRMSFAIIALASCLLSSPLQAQNAELDERLLLASPEAVQADAELLAYMNELAEEAIDNHCAECHAEDLTGGPGVPNLVDFDWLWGVTGFEMTAVEPVMEIMQTITYGVRNTDCDDAIKMFGGCPDTRYSEMPAYAQLGMDEDMINNLVDYVLYLGGEDVNPFAVEVAEDFWPVCIECHAEDGSGYKPFGGPDLTDDIWLYGGSGQEIYDVIANGRLGVCPPWGQELSAATIKALSTYIYFRANGF
;
A
#
# COMPACT_ATOMS: atom_id res chain seq x y z
N MET A 1 -66.39 -6.09 -48.00
CA MET A 1 -65.99 -5.29 -49.18
C MET A 1 -64.48 -5.17 -49.18
N GLN A 2 -63.82 -5.81 -50.17
CA GLN A 2 -62.54 -5.47 -50.84
C GLN A 2 -61.29 -5.23 -49.95
N ASN A 3 -60.09 -5.77 -50.18
CA ASN A 3 -59.50 -6.46 -51.34
C ASN A 3 -58.28 -7.29 -50.92
N LEU A 4 -58.04 -8.34 -51.73
CA LEU A 4 -56.84 -9.18 -51.83
C LEU A 4 -55.62 -8.39 -52.33
N ILE A 5 -54.41 -8.74 -51.83
CA ILE A 5 -53.19 -8.90 -52.66
C ILE A 5 -52.35 -10.05 -52.09
N SER A 6 -52.19 -11.10 -52.89
CA SER A 6 -51.18 -12.15 -52.76
C SER A 6 -49.95 -11.79 -53.58
N VAL A 7 -48.72 -12.01 -53.10
CA VAL A 7 -47.61 -12.52 -53.94
C VAL A 7 -46.62 -13.34 -53.10
N PHE A 8 -46.50 -14.62 -53.48
CA PHE A 8 -45.39 -15.56 -53.39
C PHE A 8 -43.98 -15.02 -53.03
N ASN A 9 -43.24 -15.75 -52.20
CA ASN A 9 -42.15 -16.58 -52.71
C ASN A 9 -41.70 -17.67 -51.71
N SER A 10 -41.94 -18.92 -52.07
CA SER A 10 -41.35 -20.11 -51.46
C SER A 10 -40.04 -20.44 -52.18
N HIS A 11 -38.93 -20.61 -51.44
CA HIS A 11 -37.90 -21.65 -51.64
C HIS A 11 -36.57 -21.24 -50.98
N ARG A 12 -36.17 -22.02 -49.97
CA ARG A 12 -34.81 -22.49 -49.58
C ARG A 12 -34.87 -22.87 -48.10
N MET A 13 -35.29 -24.09 -47.78
CA MET A 13 -34.39 -25.25 -47.56
C MET A 13 -33.16 -24.92 -46.71
N SER A 14 -33.23 -25.38 -45.46
CA SER A 14 -32.18 -26.01 -44.67
C SER A 14 -30.75 -25.48 -44.81
N PHE A 15 -30.29 -24.73 -43.81
CA PHE A 15 -28.93 -24.88 -43.30
C PHE A 15 -28.93 -24.74 -41.78
N ALA A 16 -28.76 -25.90 -41.15
CA ALA A 16 -27.96 -26.17 -39.97
C ALA A 16 -27.87 -25.06 -38.91
N ILE A 17 -28.57 -25.31 -37.81
CA ILE A 17 -28.11 -25.04 -36.46
C ILE A 17 -26.68 -25.59 -36.34
N ILE A 18 -25.67 -24.72 -36.45
CA ILE A 18 -24.32 -25.02 -35.95
C ILE A 18 -24.12 -24.11 -34.76
N ALA A 19 -24.24 -24.74 -33.59
CA ALA A 19 -23.83 -24.19 -32.33
C ALA A 19 -22.37 -23.74 -32.42
N LEU A 20 -22.12 -22.44 -32.33
CA LEU A 20 -20.90 -21.96 -31.67
C LEU A 20 -21.23 -21.81 -30.18
N ALA A 21 -21.51 -22.95 -29.56
CA ALA A 21 -21.15 -23.15 -28.17
C ALA A 21 -19.62 -23.23 -28.18
N SER A 22 -18.96 -22.08 -28.18
CA SER A 22 -17.58 -21.97 -27.73
C SER A 22 -17.61 -22.35 -26.26
N CYS A 23 -17.53 -23.65 -26.05
CA CYS A 23 -17.56 -24.30 -24.76
C CYS A 23 -16.48 -23.64 -23.91
N LEU A 24 -16.89 -23.14 -22.75
CA LEU A 24 -16.06 -22.66 -21.65
C LEU A 24 -15.21 -23.83 -21.09
N LEU A 25 -14.37 -24.44 -21.92
CA LEU A 25 -13.35 -25.37 -21.48
C LEU A 25 -12.14 -24.53 -21.13
N SER A 26 -12.09 -24.10 -19.87
CA SER A 26 -10.87 -23.56 -19.27
C SER A 26 -9.73 -24.53 -19.59
N SER A 27 -8.58 -24.02 -20.04
CA SER A 27 -7.42 -24.87 -20.29
C SER A 27 -7.03 -25.60 -18.99
N PRO A 28 -6.40 -26.78 -19.07
CA PRO A 28 -5.93 -27.48 -17.87
C PRO A 28 -5.04 -26.60 -16.97
N LEU A 29 -4.23 -25.71 -17.58
CA LEU A 29 -3.43 -24.73 -16.88
C LEU A 29 -4.30 -23.68 -16.18
N GLN A 30 -5.32 -23.14 -16.85
CA GLN A 30 -6.25 -22.19 -16.23
C GLN A 30 -6.99 -22.78 -15.03
N ALA A 31 -7.37 -24.06 -15.12
CA ALA A 31 -8.05 -24.77 -14.03
C ALA A 31 -7.09 -25.04 -12.86
N GLN A 32 -5.83 -25.39 -13.14
CA GLN A 32 -4.79 -25.56 -12.13
C GLN A 32 -4.48 -24.24 -11.41
N ASN A 33 -4.35 -23.13 -12.15
CA ASN A 33 -4.11 -21.81 -11.56
C ASN A 33 -5.28 -21.37 -10.67
N ALA A 34 -6.52 -21.63 -11.08
CA ALA A 34 -7.68 -21.31 -10.25
C ALA A 34 -7.71 -22.10 -8.92
N GLU A 35 -7.26 -23.36 -8.91
CA GLU A 35 -7.12 -24.14 -7.67
C GLU A 35 -5.99 -23.59 -6.78
N LEU A 36 -4.86 -23.21 -7.38
CA LEU A 36 -3.74 -22.61 -6.65
C LEU A 36 -4.09 -21.22 -6.09
N ASP A 37 -4.87 -20.43 -6.81
CA ASP A 37 -5.41 -19.14 -6.34
C ASP A 37 -6.26 -19.33 -5.09
N GLU A 38 -7.21 -20.28 -5.10
CA GLU A 38 -8.05 -20.57 -3.94
C GLU A 38 -7.22 -21.08 -2.75
N ARG A 39 -6.26 -21.97 -3.00
CA ARG A 39 -5.32 -22.45 -1.97
C ARG A 39 -4.53 -21.30 -1.36
N LEU A 40 -4.01 -20.39 -2.18
CA LEU A 40 -3.20 -19.26 -1.73
C LEU A 40 -4.03 -18.27 -0.89
N LEU A 41 -5.25 -17.97 -1.33
CA LEU A 41 -6.16 -17.07 -0.62
C LEU A 41 -6.52 -17.56 0.78
N LEU A 42 -6.63 -18.87 0.96
CA LEU A 42 -7.00 -19.49 2.23
C LEU A 42 -5.81 -19.85 3.12
N ALA A 43 -4.59 -19.85 2.58
CA ALA A 43 -3.39 -20.25 3.32
C ALA A 43 -2.91 -19.16 4.29
N SER A 44 -2.46 -19.61 5.47
CA SER A 44 -1.60 -18.78 6.31
C SER A 44 -0.20 -18.69 5.69
N PRO A 45 0.60 -17.67 6.02
CA PRO A 45 1.98 -17.58 5.52
C PRO A 45 2.80 -18.83 5.85
N GLU A 46 2.65 -19.41 7.04
CA GLU A 46 3.35 -20.65 7.40
C GLU A 46 2.92 -21.84 6.53
N ALA A 47 1.64 -21.91 6.15
CA ALA A 47 1.15 -22.94 5.25
C ALA A 47 1.69 -22.76 3.82
N VAL A 48 1.78 -21.52 3.33
CA VAL A 48 2.45 -21.21 2.06
C VAL A 48 3.91 -21.64 2.10
N GLN A 49 4.64 -21.28 3.17
CA GLN A 49 6.05 -21.61 3.33
C GLN A 49 6.31 -23.12 3.38
N ALA A 50 5.39 -23.89 3.98
CA ALA A 50 5.53 -25.34 4.11
C ALA A 50 5.17 -26.13 2.84
N ASP A 51 4.48 -25.51 1.88
CA ASP A 51 4.05 -26.13 0.63
C ASP A 51 4.89 -25.59 -0.54
N ALA A 52 5.84 -26.39 -1.02
CA ALA A 52 6.78 -25.97 -2.07
C ALA A 52 6.11 -25.60 -3.40
N GLU A 53 4.96 -26.20 -3.73
CA GLU A 53 4.20 -25.85 -4.93
C GLU A 53 3.54 -24.48 -4.75
N LEU A 54 2.90 -24.28 -3.60
CA LEU A 54 2.21 -23.02 -3.30
C LEU A 54 3.19 -21.85 -3.13
N LEU A 55 4.34 -22.09 -2.51
CA LEU A 55 5.43 -21.11 -2.37
C LEU A 55 5.97 -20.68 -3.74
N ALA A 56 6.23 -21.63 -4.64
CA ALA A 56 6.70 -21.33 -5.98
C ALA A 56 5.67 -20.53 -6.78
N TYR A 57 4.40 -20.92 -6.71
CA TYR A 57 3.30 -20.19 -7.36
C TYR A 57 3.14 -18.77 -6.81
N MET A 58 3.20 -18.61 -5.49
CA MET A 58 3.15 -17.31 -4.82
C MET A 58 4.29 -16.39 -5.29
N ASN A 59 5.53 -16.91 -5.35
CA ASN A 59 6.67 -16.15 -5.83
C ASN A 59 6.52 -15.74 -7.29
N GLU A 60 6.07 -16.63 -8.18
CA GLU A 60 5.85 -16.33 -9.60
C GLU A 60 4.84 -15.17 -9.77
N LEU A 61 3.69 -15.25 -9.09
CA LEU A 61 2.68 -14.18 -9.11
C LEU A 61 3.22 -12.85 -8.55
N ALA A 62 3.97 -12.90 -7.47
CA ALA A 62 4.50 -11.71 -6.81
C ALA A 62 5.58 -11.04 -7.67
N GLU A 63 6.56 -11.80 -8.18
CA GLU A 63 7.64 -11.29 -9.02
C GLU A 63 7.10 -10.66 -10.32
N GLU A 64 6.15 -11.33 -11.00
CA GLU A 64 5.51 -10.75 -12.19
C GLU A 64 4.79 -9.43 -11.85
N ALA A 65 4.08 -9.38 -10.73
CA ALA A 65 3.37 -8.16 -10.33
C ALA A 65 4.34 -7.03 -9.89
N ILE A 66 5.45 -7.36 -9.24
CA ILE A 66 6.49 -6.39 -8.87
C ILE A 66 7.07 -5.74 -10.12
N ASP A 67 7.49 -6.54 -11.09
CA ASP A 67 8.11 -6.07 -12.34
C ASP A 67 7.17 -5.16 -13.13
N ASN A 68 5.88 -5.48 -13.16
CA ASN A 68 4.90 -4.77 -13.98
C ASN A 68 4.26 -3.55 -13.28
N HIS A 69 4.25 -3.49 -11.95
CA HIS A 69 3.43 -2.51 -11.22
C HIS A 69 4.13 -1.79 -10.07
N CYS A 70 5.12 -2.41 -9.41
CA CYS A 70 5.67 -1.88 -8.16
C CYS A 70 7.11 -1.36 -8.31
N ALA A 71 7.93 -2.00 -9.14
CA ALA A 71 9.37 -1.77 -9.22
C ALA A 71 9.74 -0.36 -9.70
N GLU A 72 8.89 0.31 -10.48
CA GLU A 72 9.15 1.68 -10.93
C GLU A 72 9.25 2.67 -9.76
N CYS A 73 8.49 2.42 -8.68
CA CYS A 73 8.54 3.24 -7.47
C CYS A 73 9.43 2.61 -6.39
N HIS A 74 9.21 1.33 -6.09
CA HIS A 74 9.82 0.65 -4.95
C HIS A 74 11.18 -0.03 -5.27
N ALA A 75 11.69 0.13 -6.49
CA ALA A 75 12.83 -0.62 -7.04
C ALA A 75 12.54 -2.13 -7.20
N GLU A 76 13.33 -2.81 -8.04
CA GLU A 76 13.19 -4.25 -8.31
C GLU A 76 13.38 -5.11 -7.05
N ASP A 77 14.25 -4.67 -6.14
CA ASP A 77 14.52 -5.37 -4.88
C ASP A 77 13.61 -4.94 -3.72
N LEU A 78 12.68 -4.01 -3.99
CA LEU A 78 11.73 -3.42 -3.05
C LEU A 78 12.34 -2.56 -1.94
N THR A 79 13.59 -2.11 -2.11
CA THR A 79 14.27 -1.26 -1.12
C THR A 79 13.88 0.21 -1.19
N GLY A 80 13.08 0.60 -2.18
CA GLY A 80 12.55 1.95 -2.30
C GLY A 80 13.59 2.98 -2.73
N GLY A 81 13.39 4.21 -2.26
CA GLY A 81 14.23 5.36 -2.59
C GLY A 81 13.79 6.62 -1.84
N PRO A 82 14.36 7.79 -2.13
CA PRO A 82 13.97 9.03 -1.45
C PRO A 82 12.46 9.29 -1.57
N GLY A 83 11.77 9.31 -0.42
CA GLY A 83 10.33 9.48 -0.34
C GLY A 83 9.47 8.26 -0.68
N VAL A 84 10.09 7.12 -1.00
CA VAL A 84 9.41 5.84 -1.27
C VAL A 84 9.86 4.78 -0.28
N PRO A 85 8.95 4.17 0.50
CA PRO A 85 9.30 3.22 1.54
C PRO A 85 10.08 2.01 1.01
N ASN A 86 11.02 1.56 1.83
CA ASN A 86 11.60 0.22 1.73
C ASN A 86 10.55 -0.77 2.24
N LEU A 87 10.13 -1.70 1.39
CA LEU A 87 9.07 -2.65 1.74
C LEU A 87 9.62 -3.94 2.33
N VAL A 88 10.95 -4.08 2.40
CA VAL A 88 11.62 -5.29 2.86
C VAL A 88 12.52 -5.04 4.06
N ASP A 89 12.35 -3.89 4.73
CA ASP A 89 12.82 -3.72 6.09
C ASP A 89 11.72 -4.08 7.10
N PHE A 90 12.06 -3.91 8.37
CA PHE A 90 11.18 -4.19 9.49
C PHE A 90 10.49 -2.93 10.03
N ASP A 91 10.68 -1.75 9.41
CA ASP A 91 9.99 -0.52 9.82
C ASP A 91 8.88 -0.14 8.84
N TRP A 92 7.67 -0.13 9.38
CA TRP A 92 6.47 0.04 8.60
C TRP A 92 5.68 1.20 9.12
N LEU A 93 5.20 2.07 8.26
CA LEU A 93 4.34 3.17 8.68
C LEU A 93 3.03 2.67 9.27
N TRP A 94 2.41 1.65 8.67
CA TRP A 94 1.11 1.13 9.09
C TRP A 94 1.14 -0.35 9.50
N GLY A 95 0.45 -0.64 10.60
CA GLY A 95 -0.26 -1.90 10.80
C GLY A 95 0.52 -3.18 11.09
N VAL A 96 1.80 -3.34 10.72
CA VAL A 96 2.45 -4.67 10.85
C VAL A 96 3.10 -4.94 12.22
N THR A 97 2.89 -4.08 13.22
CA THR A 97 3.42 -4.28 14.58
C THR A 97 2.35 -3.98 15.63
N GLY A 98 1.80 -5.01 16.29
CA GLY A 98 0.94 -4.82 17.45
C GLY A 98 0.35 -6.11 18.03
N PHE A 99 0.89 -6.54 19.18
CA PHE A 99 0.35 -7.49 20.18
C PHE A 99 -0.66 -8.56 19.70
N GLU A 100 -0.17 -9.82 19.68
CA GLU A 100 -0.84 -11.09 19.31
C GLU A 100 -0.69 -11.56 17.83
N MET A 101 0.54 -11.46 17.32
CA MET A 101 0.84 -11.74 15.90
C MET A 101 0.84 -13.25 15.56
N THR A 102 -0.16 -13.67 14.77
CA THR A 102 0.10 -14.69 13.74
C THR A 102 0.66 -13.98 12.50
N ALA A 103 1.40 -14.66 11.61
CA ALA A 103 1.91 -14.04 10.39
C ALA A 103 0.79 -13.51 9.45
N VAL A 104 -0.46 -13.89 9.70
CA VAL A 104 -1.63 -13.49 8.92
C VAL A 104 -1.90 -11.98 9.00
N GLU A 105 -1.75 -11.37 10.19
CA GLU A 105 -2.12 -9.97 10.40
C GLU A 105 -1.22 -8.99 9.62
N PRO A 106 0.13 -9.08 9.66
CA PRO A 106 0.99 -8.28 8.81
C PRO A 106 0.63 -8.38 7.33
N VAL A 107 0.36 -9.60 6.85
CA VAL A 107 -0.02 -9.83 5.45
C VAL A 107 -1.33 -9.12 5.14
N MET A 108 -2.33 -9.17 6.02
CA MET A 108 -3.59 -8.43 5.80
C MET A 108 -3.39 -6.91 5.78
N GLU A 109 -2.51 -6.38 6.62
CA GLU A 109 -2.22 -4.94 6.67
C GLU A 109 -1.48 -4.45 5.40
N ILE A 110 -0.60 -5.29 4.84
CA ILE A 110 0.03 -5.04 3.53
C ILE A 110 -1.04 -5.14 2.42
N MET A 111 -1.90 -6.16 2.45
CA MET A 111 -3.00 -6.32 1.50
C MET A 111 -3.91 -5.10 1.48
N GLN A 112 -4.25 -4.54 2.64
CA GLN A 112 -5.05 -3.31 2.74
C GLN A 112 -4.41 -2.16 1.96
N THR A 113 -3.11 -1.95 2.17
CA THR A 113 -2.36 -0.87 1.52
C THR A 113 -2.28 -1.07 0.01
N ILE A 114 -2.02 -2.29 -0.46
CA ILE A 114 -1.99 -2.61 -1.91
C ILE A 114 -3.38 -2.47 -2.53
N THR A 115 -4.42 -2.95 -1.85
CA THR A 115 -5.79 -2.98 -2.38
C THR A 115 -6.35 -1.58 -2.53
N TYR A 116 -6.24 -0.76 -1.49
CA TYR A 116 -6.93 0.53 -1.39
C TYR A 116 -6.01 1.75 -1.56
N GLY A 117 -4.69 1.54 -1.61
CA GLY A 117 -3.70 2.59 -1.76
C GLY A 117 -3.53 3.47 -0.51
N VAL A 118 -2.64 4.45 -0.63
CA VAL A 118 -2.40 5.52 0.34
C VAL A 118 -2.89 6.84 -0.25
N ARG A 119 -3.76 7.56 0.47
CA ARG A 119 -4.37 8.84 0.05
C ARG A 119 -5.07 8.73 -1.30
N ASN A 120 -5.70 7.59 -1.57
CA ASN A 120 -6.50 7.41 -2.77
C ASN A 120 -7.73 8.34 -2.72
N THR A 121 -7.95 9.09 -3.79
CA THR A 121 -9.11 9.98 -3.97
C THR A 121 -9.99 9.58 -5.15
N ASP A 122 -9.76 8.42 -5.77
CA ASP A 122 -10.57 7.91 -6.87
C ASP A 122 -11.77 7.08 -6.35
N CYS A 123 -12.81 7.81 -5.93
CA CYS A 123 -14.08 7.28 -5.45
C CYS A 123 -15.20 8.29 -5.73
N ASP A 124 -16.41 8.07 -5.21
CA ASP A 124 -17.52 9.01 -5.38
C ASP A 124 -17.22 10.38 -4.72
N ASP A 125 -17.53 11.48 -5.41
CA ASP A 125 -17.27 12.84 -4.94
C ASP A 125 -17.98 13.16 -3.61
N ALA A 126 -19.13 12.55 -3.32
CA ALA A 126 -19.83 12.71 -2.05
C ALA A 126 -19.04 12.11 -0.88
N ILE A 127 -18.11 11.19 -1.15
CA ILE A 127 -17.25 10.57 -0.14
C ILE A 127 -15.92 11.33 -0.02
N LYS A 128 -15.37 11.84 -1.12
CA LYS A 128 -14.11 12.60 -1.14
C LYS A 128 -14.08 13.81 -0.21
N MET A 129 -15.25 14.38 0.14
CA MET A 129 -15.33 15.50 1.08
C MET A 129 -14.76 15.19 2.48
N PHE A 130 -14.54 13.91 2.81
CA PHE A 130 -13.92 13.46 4.06
C PHE A 130 -12.39 13.24 3.96
N GLY A 131 -11.76 13.64 2.86
CA GLY A 131 -10.29 13.66 2.69
C GLY A 131 -9.73 12.54 1.79
N GLY A 132 -10.38 11.37 1.75
CA GLY A 132 -9.96 10.25 0.92
C GLY A 132 -11.07 9.22 0.71
N CYS A 133 -10.78 8.20 -0.09
CA CYS A 133 -11.69 7.08 -0.29
C CYS A 133 -11.82 6.22 0.97
N PRO A 134 -12.95 5.52 1.16
CA PRO A 134 -13.06 4.54 2.24
C PRO A 134 -11.91 3.54 2.13
N ASP A 135 -11.43 3.06 3.27
CA ASP A 135 -10.42 2.00 3.38
C ASP A 135 -8.99 2.37 2.89
N THR A 136 -8.77 3.53 2.26
CA THR A 136 -7.41 3.98 1.95
C THR A 136 -6.63 4.27 3.22
N ARG A 137 -5.31 4.02 3.21
CA ARG A 137 -4.43 4.53 4.26
C ARG A 137 -4.36 6.04 4.14
N TYR A 138 -4.53 6.75 5.25
CA TYR A 138 -4.41 8.20 5.27
C TYR A 138 -3.48 8.64 6.40
N SER A 139 -2.55 9.51 6.03
CA SER A 139 -1.70 10.28 6.92
C SER A 139 -1.26 11.51 6.12
N GLU A 140 -0.75 12.55 6.73
CA GLU A 140 0.01 13.59 6.03
C GLU A 140 0.92 14.25 7.03
N MET A 141 2.11 14.64 6.58
CA MET A 141 2.92 15.58 7.35
C MET A 141 2.50 16.98 6.91
N PRO A 142 1.88 17.80 7.77
CA PRO A 142 1.47 19.15 7.40
C PRO A 142 2.66 20.05 7.10
N ALA A 143 2.46 21.03 6.22
CA ALA A 143 3.46 22.06 5.95
C ALA A 143 3.39 23.15 7.02
N TYR A 144 4.10 22.99 8.14
CA TYR A 144 3.94 23.86 9.30
C TYR A 144 4.35 25.32 9.06
N ALA A 145 5.23 25.59 8.09
CA ALA A 145 5.53 26.95 7.67
C ALA A 145 4.28 27.66 7.09
N GLN A 146 3.41 26.93 6.40
CA GLN A 146 2.15 27.44 5.86
C GLN A 146 1.07 27.57 6.94
N LEU A 147 1.23 26.88 8.07
CA LEU A 147 0.36 26.92 9.24
C LEU A 147 0.77 27.98 10.27
N GLY A 148 1.83 28.75 9.99
CA GLY A 148 2.23 29.90 10.78
C GLY A 148 3.38 29.66 11.75
N MET A 149 4.07 28.51 11.69
CA MET A 149 5.37 28.37 12.35
C MET A 149 6.42 29.16 11.58
N ASP A 150 7.22 29.95 12.30
CA ASP A 150 8.36 30.65 11.72
C ASP A 150 9.60 29.75 11.66
N GLU A 151 10.67 30.29 11.07
CA GLU A 151 11.93 29.57 10.86
C GLU A 151 12.59 29.14 12.18
N ASP A 152 12.53 29.97 13.23
CA ASP A 152 13.12 29.66 14.54
C ASP A 152 12.35 28.51 15.22
N MET A 153 11.02 28.53 15.17
CA MET A 153 10.17 27.44 15.69
C MET A 153 10.48 26.11 14.99
N ILE A 154 10.61 26.13 13.66
CA ILE A 154 10.92 24.92 12.89
C ILE A 154 12.32 24.40 13.21
N ASN A 155 13.33 25.27 13.29
CA ASN A 155 14.69 24.86 13.65
C ASN A 155 14.76 24.26 15.06
N ASN A 156 14.00 24.78 16.02
CA ASN A 156 13.91 24.17 17.35
C ASN A 156 13.27 22.77 17.31
N LEU A 157 12.23 22.57 16.48
CA LEU A 157 11.67 21.22 16.26
C LEU A 157 12.67 20.28 15.58
N VAL A 158 13.47 20.77 14.64
CA VAL A 158 14.54 19.99 14.00
C VAL A 158 15.53 19.48 15.05
N ASP A 159 16.02 20.36 15.91
CA ASP A 159 16.93 19.98 17.00
C ASP A 159 16.25 18.99 17.96
N TYR A 160 14.96 19.16 18.24
CA TYR A 160 14.21 18.23 19.09
C TYR A 160 14.07 16.83 18.47
N VAL A 161 13.78 16.75 17.17
CA VAL A 161 13.72 15.45 16.46
C VAL A 161 15.09 14.78 16.45
N LEU A 162 16.17 15.53 16.19
CA LEU A 162 17.53 14.99 16.27
C LEU A 162 17.88 14.51 17.69
N TYR A 163 17.44 15.24 18.72
CA TYR A 163 17.58 14.84 20.12
C TYR A 163 16.84 13.53 20.44
N LEU A 164 15.63 13.33 19.89
CA LEU A 164 14.87 12.07 20.04
C LEU A 164 15.63 10.87 19.45
N GLY A 165 16.34 11.07 18.33
CA GLY A 165 17.27 10.10 17.74
C GLY A 165 18.61 9.94 18.49
N GLY A 166 18.82 10.66 19.59
CA GLY A 166 20.02 10.56 20.44
C GLY A 166 21.21 11.42 20.02
N GLU A 167 21.03 12.36 19.09
CA GLU A 167 22.08 13.31 18.69
C GLU A 167 22.35 14.38 19.77
N ASP A 168 23.59 14.88 19.80
CA ASP A 168 23.99 15.98 20.68
C ASP A 168 23.63 17.33 20.02
N VAL A 169 22.59 17.97 20.55
CA VAL A 169 22.03 19.23 20.01
C VAL A 169 22.02 20.34 21.05
N ASN A 170 21.56 21.52 20.67
CA ASN A 170 21.40 22.63 21.59
C ASN A 170 20.28 22.35 22.62
N PRO A 171 20.58 22.20 23.93
CA PRO A 171 19.55 21.90 24.94
C PRO A 171 18.52 23.02 25.10
N PHE A 172 18.87 24.27 24.74
CA PHE A 172 17.91 25.36 24.73
C PHE A 172 16.87 25.21 23.62
N ALA A 173 17.27 24.70 22.45
CA ALA A 173 16.33 24.44 21.36
C ALA A 173 15.35 23.33 21.73
N VAL A 174 15.83 22.28 22.41
CA VAL A 174 15.01 21.20 22.98
C VAL A 174 14.00 21.74 23.98
N GLU A 175 14.42 22.53 24.97
CA GLU A 175 13.52 23.13 25.97
C GLU A 175 12.43 23.99 25.31
N VAL A 176 12.81 24.81 24.32
CA VAL A 176 11.84 25.63 23.59
C VAL A 176 10.89 24.76 22.77
N ALA A 177 11.37 23.67 22.16
CA ALA A 177 10.57 22.77 21.35
C ALA A 177 9.52 21.98 22.11
N GLU A 178 9.76 21.65 23.38
CA GLU A 178 8.79 20.98 24.24
C GLU A 178 7.45 21.74 24.34
N ASP A 179 7.47 23.09 24.24
CA ASP A 179 6.26 23.92 24.27
C ASP A 179 5.35 23.72 23.05
N PHE A 180 5.89 23.28 21.91
CA PHE A 180 5.14 23.08 20.67
C PHE A 180 5.15 21.65 20.12
N TRP A 181 5.93 20.74 20.69
CA TRP A 181 5.86 19.29 20.44
C TRP A 181 4.44 18.69 20.51
N PRO A 182 3.50 19.18 21.35
CA PRO A 182 2.13 18.64 21.38
C PRO A 182 1.39 18.60 20.04
N VAL A 183 1.78 19.42 19.05
CA VAL A 183 1.20 19.36 17.70
C VAL A 183 1.66 18.14 16.89
N CYS A 184 2.76 17.51 17.28
CA CYS A 184 3.37 16.36 16.62
C CYS A 184 2.92 15.02 17.24
N ILE A 185 2.52 15.03 18.52
CA ILE A 185 2.24 13.83 19.33
C ILE A 185 1.13 12.94 18.74
N GLU A 186 0.10 13.53 18.13
CA GLU A 186 -1.02 12.74 17.59
C GLU A 186 -0.56 11.73 16.52
N CYS A 187 0.52 12.07 15.80
CA CYS A 187 1.09 11.20 14.76
C CYS A 187 2.38 10.52 15.25
N HIS A 188 3.23 11.22 16.00
CA HIS A 188 4.57 10.74 16.35
C HIS A 188 4.71 10.22 17.78
N ALA A 189 3.62 10.14 18.55
CA ALA A 189 3.61 9.83 19.98
C ALA A 189 4.38 10.86 20.83
N GLU A 190 4.27 10.75 22.15
CA GLU A 190 4.89 11.69 23.09
C GLU A 190 6.42 11.57 23.09
N ASP A 191 6.91 10.35 22.92
CA ASP A 191 8.33 10.00 22.91
C ASP A 191 8.95 9.93 21.50
N GLY A 192 8.19 10.25 20.45
CA GLY A 192 8.68 10.15 19.07
C GLY A 192 8.59 8.76 18.45
N SER A 193 8.11 7.74 19.18
CA SER A 193 8.07 6.34 18.70
C SER A 193 7.08 6.08 17.55
N GLY A 194 6.34 7.10 17.11
CA GLY A 194 5.39 6.99 16.02
C GLY A 194 4.03 6.44 16.47
N TYR A 195 3.07 6.53 15.56
CA TYR A 195 1.72 5.99 15.77
C TYR A 195 1.26 5.24 14.52
N LYS A 196 1.53 3.92 14.54
CA LYS A 196 1.28 3.01 13.41
C LYS A 196 -0.17 3.01 12.89
N PRO A 197 -1.22 3.11 13.73
CA PRO A 197 -2.60 3.22 13.21
C PRO A 197 -2.82 4.44 12.31
N PHE A 198 -2.06 5.52 12.51
CA PHE A 198 -2.12 6.74 11.71
C PHE A 198 -0.98 6.87 10.69
N GLY A 199 -0.08 5.90 10.59
CA GLY A 199 1.05 5.99 9.64
C GLY A 199 2.16 6.94 10.06
N GLY A 200 2.23 7.31 11.34
CA GLY A 200 3.28 8.17 11.85
C GLY A 200 4.58 7.40 12.06
N PRO A 201 5.68 7.78 11.39
CA PRO A 201 6.97 7.10 11.53
C PRO A 201 7.55 7.29 12.93
N ASP A 202 8.40 6.33 13.32
CA ASP A 202 9.28 6.46 14.47
C ASP A 202 10.35 7.50 14.14
N LEU A 203 10.56 8.46 15.02
CA LEU A 203 11.56 9.53 14.90
C LEU A 203 12.79 9.27 15.78
N THR A 204 12.79 8.15 16.51
CA THR A 204 13.84 7.75 17.44
C THR A 204 14.81 6.72 16.85
N ASP A 205 14.53 6.21 15.65
CA ASP A 205 15.35 5.23 14.95
C ASP A 205 16.22 5.85 13.84
N ASP A 206 17.00 5.00 13.19
CA ASP A 206 17.93 5.38 12.13
C ASP A 206 17.30 5.25 10.71
N ILE A 207 15.99 5.00 10.59
CA ILE A 207 15.31 4.68 9.33
C ILE A 207 14.53 5.91 8.84
N TRP A 208 15.07 6.57 7.80
CA TRP A 208 14.51 7.82 7.29
C TRP A 208 13.97 7.68 5.87
N LEU A 209 12.67 7.98 5.70
CA LEU A 209 12.04 8.01 4.38
C LEU A 209 12.47 9.21 3.52
N TYR A 210 12.71 10.37 4.16
CA TYR A 210 13.03 11.64 3.48
C TYR A 210 14.41 12.19 3.83
N GLY A 211 15.28 11.37 4.43
CA GLY A 211 16.58 11.78 4.96
C GLY A 211 16.51 12.32 6.40
N GLY A 212 17.59 12.11 7.15
CA GLY A 212 17.69 12.41 8.59
C GLY A 212 18.62 13.57 8.93
N SER A 213 19.17 14.28 7.94
CA SER A 213 19.94 15.49 8.24
C SER A 213 19.04 16.62 8.71
N GLY A 214 19.57 17.56 9.50
CA GLY A 214 18.79 18.69 10.01
C GLY A 214 18.10 19.51 8.90
N GLN A 215 18.74 19.66 7.73
CA GLN A 215 18.11 20.34 6.59
C GLN A 215 16.96 19.53 5.98
N GLU A 216 17.10 18.20 5.88
CA GLU A 216 16.04 17.33 5.34
C GLU A 216 14.85 17.30 6.29
N ILE A 217 15.09 17.22 7.61
CA ILE A 217 14.06 17.30 8.64
C ILE A 217 13.37 18.68 8.59
N TYR A 218 14.14 19.76 8.48
CA TYR A 218 13.58 21.11 8.29
C TYR A 218 12.66 21.15 7.09
N ASP A 219 13.10 20.61 5.95
CA ASP A 219 12.32 20.60 4.72
C ASP A 219 11.04 19.77 4.84
N VAL A 220 11.04 18.70 5.64
CA VAL A 220 9.84 17.90 5.97
C VAL A 220 8.87 18.71 6.81
N ILE A 221 9.33 19.32 7.91
CA ILE A 221 8.48 20.08 8.84
C ILE A 221 7.92 21.33 8.14
N ALA A 222 8.77 22.08 7.43
CA ALA A 222 8.39 23.32 6.79
C ALA A 222 7.40 23.10 5.63
N ASN A 223 7.69 22.11 4.76
CA ASN A 223 6.96 21.95 3.49
C ASN A 223 5.95 20.80 3.49
N GLY A 224 5.93 19.97 4.53
CA GLY A 224 5.04 18.81 4.62
C GLY A 224 5.39 17.71 3.63
N ARG A 225 4.67 16.58 3.71
CA ARG A 225 4.84 15.42 2.81
C ARG A 225 3.50 14.75 2.54
N LEU A 226 3.26 14.44 1.26
CA LEU A 226 2.02 13.88 0.72
C LEU A 226 2.30 12.82 -0.35
N GLY A 227 3.16 11.83 -0.05
CA GLY A 227 3.45 10.72 -0.99
C GLY A 227 2.17 9.96 -1.40
N VAL A 228 2.16 9.17 -2.45
CA VAL A 228 0.96 8.40 -2.82
C VAL A 228 1.39 6.99 -3.19
N CYS A 229 0.60 6.00 -2.75
CA CYS A 229 0.65 4.66 -3.29
C CYS A 229 -0.71 4.40 -3.97
N PRO A 230 -0.76 4.15 -5.29
CA PRO A 230 -2.02 3.98 -5.98
C PRO A 230 -2.76 2.71 -5.50
N PRO A 231 -4.10 2.68 -5.59
CA PRO A 231 -4.88 1.48 -5.33
C PRO A 231 -4.70 0.46 -6.45
N TRP A 232 -4.45 -0.80 -6.11
CA TRP A 232 -4.29 -1.88 -7.08
C TRP A 232 -5.46 -2.88 -7.11
N GLY A 233 -6.46 -2.71 -6.24
CA GLY A 233 -7.58 -3.65 -6.10
C GLY A 233 -8.48 -3.81 -7.33
N GLN A 234 -8.39 -2.93 -8.33
CA GLN A 234 -9.10 -3.06 -9.62
C GLN A 234 -8.24 -3.64 -10.74
N GLU A 235 -6.92 -3.62 -10.58
CA GLU A 235 -5.96 -4.04 -11.60
C GLU A 235 -5.38 -5.44 -11.31
N LEU A 236 -5.18 -5.76 -10.03
CA LEU A 236 -4.62 -7.02 -9.57
C LEU A 236 -5.70 -7.95 -9.02
N SER A 237 -5.53 -9.25 -9.26
CA SER A 237 -6.41 -10.26 -8.68
C SER A 237 -6.21 -10.37 -7.17
N ALA A 238 -7.22 -10.86 -6.44
CA ALA A 238 -7.08 -11.09 -5.00
C ALA A 238 -5.93 -12.06 -4.66
N ALA A 239 -5.70 -13.08 -5.49
CA ALA A 239 -4.61 -14.02 -5.32
C ALA A 239 -3.25 -13.33 -5.53
N THR A 240 -3.12 -12.46 -6.54
CA THR A 240 -1.92 -11.66 -6.79
C THR A 240 -1.63 -10.69 -5.63
N ILE A 241 -2.65 -10.01 -5.10
CA ILE A 241 -2.50 -9.12 -3.93
C ILE A 241 -2.06 -9.90 -2.69
N LYS A 242 -2.67 -11.07 -2.45
CA LYS A 242 -2.25 -11.99 -1.38
C LYS A 242 -0.82 -12.47 -1.58
N ALA A 243 -0.43 -12.77 -2.82
CA ALA A 243 0.92 -13.19 -3.17
C ALA A 243 1.94 -12.09 -2.87
N LEU A 244 1.75 -10.89 -3.42
CA LEU A 244 2.58 -9.71 -3.15
C LEU A 244 2.74 -9.47 -1.64
N SER A 245 1.63 -9.46 -0.92
CA SER A 245 1.65 -9.16 0.52
C SER A 245 2.40 -10.21 1.33
N THR A 246 2.27 -11.49 0.95
CA THR A 246 2.98 -12.59 1.61
C THR A 246 4.47 -12.58 1.24
N TYR A 247 4.79 -12.31 -0.03
CA TYR A 247 6.16 -12.19 -0.52
C TYR A 247 6.93 -11.08 0.20
N ILE A 248 6.34 -9.88 0.27
CA ILE A 248 6.89 -8.71 0.95
C ILE A 248 7.12 -9.03 2.44
N TYR A 249 6.14 -9.63 3.10
CA TYR A 249 6.27 -10.07 4.49
C TYR A 249 7.42 -11.05 4.71
N PHE A 250 7.58 -12.06 3.84
CA PHE A 250 8.69 -13.01 3.93
C PHE A 250 10.04 -12.33 3.76
N ARG A 251 10.19 -11.48 2.75
CA ARG A 251 11.41 -10.73 2.48
C ARG A 251 11.81 -9.84 3.68
N ALA A 252 10.84 -9.12 4.25
CA ALA A 252 11.04 -8.30 5.45
C ALA A 252 11.50 -9.11 6.69
N ASN A 253 11.12 -10.39 6.77
CA ASN A 253 11.46 -11.28 7.88
C ASN A 253 12.64 -12.23 7.56
N GLY A 254 13.33 -12.02 6.43
CA GLY A 254 14.52 -12.79 6.04
C GLY A 254 14.23 -14.22 5.56
N PHE A 255 13.04 -14.47 5.02
CA PHE A 255 12.64 -15.75 4.41
C PHE A 255 12.75 -15.76 2.88
#